data_AF-A0A2P2MIS7-F1
#
_entry.id   AF-A0A2P2MIS7-F1
#
_cell.length_a   1.000
_cell.length_b   1.000
_cell.length_c   1.000
_cell.angle_alpha   90.00
_cell.angle_beta   90.00
_cell.angle_gamma   90.00
#
_symmetry.space_group_name_H-M   'P 1'
#
loop_
_entity.id
_entity.type
_entity.pdbx_description
1 polymer ?
#
loop_
_entity_poly.entity_id
_entity_poly.type
_entity_poly.pdbx_seq_one_letter_code
_entity_poly.pdbx_strand_id
1 'polypeptide(L)'
;MILHRCPHSLLYDSTTPTRIPLFAFPFSNNHVAAPSSSAAPTGLKFSKQASICSGQAPFSKRKDCLKHRTVNVYAQSAQQCLPEEEGEEQQMSKTTVLSLRTFTGQAFPLGVSEVENGINFAIFSQHATAVTLCLSLPERGKLEKLEGRMIELPLDPRVNRTGDIWHICIEDLPRSNVLYGYRIDGPQDWHQGHRFDSSIVLVDPYAKLVEGRRSFGDTSQKLAKFLGTYDFDSLPFDWGDNYKFPNIPEKDLVIYEMNVRAFTVDKSSGLDPRIQGSYLGLIEKIPHLLELGVNAVELLPVFEFDEFEFQRQPNPRDHMINTWGYSTINFFAPMSRYASAGGGPCKASQELKEMVKALHHAGIEVILDVVYNHTNEADDENPYTTSFRGIDNKVFVLLFVSHL
;
A
#
# COMPACT_ATOMS: atom_id res chain seq x y z
N MET A 1 3.54 40.63 -11.94
CA MET A 1 3.59 41.81 -11.06
C MET A 1 2.92 41.40 -9.77
N ILE A 2 3.63 41.09 -8.70
CA ILE A 2 4.28 42.04 -7.79
C ILE A 2 5.60 41.41 -7.30
N LEU A 3 6.67 42.20 -7.40
CA LEU A 3 8.02 41.92 -6.92
C LEU A 3 8.10 42.30 -5.44
N HIS A 4 8.76 41.47 -4.62
CA HIS A 4 9.39 41.97 -3.39
C HIS A 4 10.87 41.58 -3.36
N ARG A 5 11.67 42.63 -3.15
CA ARG A 5 13.13 42.71 -3.24
C ARG A 5 13.82 42.14 -2.00
N CYS A 6 14.95 41.47 -2.20
CA CYS A 6 16.05 41.34 -1.26
C CYS A 6 16.75 42.69 -0.97
N PRO A 7 17.55 42.76 0.11
CA PRO A 7 18.75 43.59 0.13
C PRO A 7 20.05 42.79 0.43
N HIS A 8 21.01 42.94 -0.48
CA HIS A 8 22.48 43.06 -0.37
C HIS A 8 23.29 42.42 0.78
N SER A 9 24.11 41.44 0.38
CA SER A 9 25.60 41.35 0.42
C SER A 9 26.44 41.93 1.57
N LEU A 10 27.31 41.07 2.13
CA LEU A 10 28.71 41.41 2.48
C LEU A 10 29.64 40.23 2.13
N LEU A 11 30.74 40.55 1.45
CA LEU A 11 31.86 39.69 1.05
C LEU A 11 32.85 39.55 2.21
N TYR A 12 33.49 38.38 2.36
CA TYR A 12 34.94 38.26 2.63
C TYR A 12 35.43 36.82 2.33
N ASP A 13 36.73 36.72 2.14
CA ASP A 13 37.44 35.91 1.15
C ASP A 13 38.31 34.78 1.77
N SER A 14 38.70 33.83 0.92
CA SER A 14 39.95 33.03 0.92
C SER A 14 40.14 31.75 1.80
N THR A 15 40.13 30.60 1.11
CA THR A 15 41.12 29.49 1.05
C THR A 15 41.81 28.93 2.30
N THR A 16 41.60 27.63 2.62
CA THR A 16 42.58 26.50 2.48
C THR A 16 42.01 25.17 3.02
N PRO A 17 42.47 24.00 2.53
CA PRO A 17 41.84 22.70 2.80
C PRO A 17 42.46 22.02 4.02
N THR A 18 41.62 21.52 4.94
CA THR A 18 42.09 20.73 6.08
C THR A 18 41.49 19.32 5.99
N ARG A 19 42.31 18.37 5.56
CA ARG A 19 42.09 16.93 5.78
C ARG A 19 42.08 16.68 7.30
N ILE A 20 41.02 16.07 7.82
CA ILE A 20 40.97 15.54 9.19
C ILE A 20 40.37 14.13 9.13
N PRO A 21 40.91 13.16 9.89
CA PRO A 21 40.87 11.74 9.53
C PRO A 21 39.62 11.01 10.03
N LEU A 22 39.36 9.88 9.39
CA LEU A 22 38.43 8.83 9.80
C LEU A 22 38.73 8.39 11.24
N PHE A 23 37.76 8.59 12.14
CA PHE A 23 37.76 7.92 13.43
C PHE A 23 37.18 6.52 13.28
N ALA A 24 38.06 5.53 13.32
CA ALA A 24 37.72 4.15 13.58
C ALA A 24 37.40 3.98 15.08
N PHE A 25 36.26 3.37 15.40
CA PHE A 25 36.04 2.82 16.74
C PHE A 25 36.50 1.36 16.78
N PRO A 26 37.23 0.94 17.83
CA PRO A 26 37.72 -0.42 17.95
C PRO A 26 36.70 -1.29 18.69
N PHE A 27 36.44 -2.49 18.16
CA PHE A 27 36.11 -3.64 18.99
C PHE A 27 37.02 -4.81 18.59
N SER A 28 37.92 -5.14 19.51
CA SER A 28 38.72 -6.35 19.58
C SER A 28 38.63 -6.76 21.07
N ASN A 29 38.57 -8.03 21.48
CA ASN A 29 38.71 -9.29 20.78
C ASN A 29 38.32 -10.42 21.75
N ASN A 30 38.29 -11.64 21.21
CA ASN A 30 38.60 -12.94 21.85
C ASN A 30 37.47 -13.74 22.51
N HIS A 31 37.15 -14.88 21.87
CA HIS A 31 37.62 -16.17 22.38
C HIS A 31 38.09 -17.09 21.24
N VAL A 32 39.03 -17.96 21.62
CA VAL A 32 40.04 -18.67 20.81
C VAL A 32 39.59 -20.08 20.40
N ALA A 33 39.97 -20.46 19.16
CA ALA A 33 40.42 -21.73 18.53
C ALA A 33 40.23 -23.09 19.26
N ALA A 34 40.15 -24.28 18.62
CA ALA A 34 40.84 -24.79 17.42
C ALA A 34 40.19 -26.15 16.91
N PRO A 35 40.84 -27.03 16.08
CA PRO A 35 40.32 -27.43 14.75
C PRO A 35 40.08 -28.96 14.57
N SER A 36 39.51 -29.37 13.43
CA SER A 36 39.75 -30.73 12.89
C SER A 36 39.54 -30.84 11.37
N SER A 37 40.44 -31.62 10.77
CA SER A 37 40.62 -31.94 9.36
C SER A 37 40.03 -33.31 8.99
N SER A 38 39.63 -33.50 7.73
CA SER A 38 39.84 -34.70 6.85
C SER A 38 38.73 -34.75 5.79
N ALA A 39 39.08 -34.57 4.51
CA ALA A 39 39.46 -35.60 3.52
C ALA A 39 38.27 -36.39 2.94
N ALA A 40 38.09 -36.26 1.61
CA ALA A 40 37.19 -37.04 0.75
C ALA A 40 37.66 -38.52 0.64
N PRO A 41 36.92 -39.47 -0.01
CA PRO A 41 36.75 -39.42 -1.47
C PRO A 41 35.47 -40.10 -2.07
N THR A 42 35.23 -39.81 -3.37
CA THR A 42 34.74 -40.68 -4.48
C THR A 42 33.69 -41.77 -4.20
N GLY A 43 32.65 -42.02 -5.00
CA GLY A 43 32.38 -41.76 -6.41
C GLY A 43 31.27 -42.71 -6.93
N LEU A 44 31.13 -42.78 -8.26
CA LEU A 44 30.21 -43.59 -9.10
C LEU A 44 28.75 -43.13 -9.26
N LYS A 45 28.08 -43.28 -10.42
CA LYS A 45 28.39 -43.38 -11.87
C LYS A 45 26.99 -43.46 -12.54
N PHE A 46 26.72 -42.64 -13.57
CA PHE A 46 26.11 -42.98 -14.89
C PHE A 46 24.81 -43.85 -14.95
N SER A 47 23.82 -43.67 -15.84
CA SER A 47 23.79 -43.20 -17.22
C SER A 47 22.36 -43.12 -17.78
N LYS A 48 22.18 -42.35 -18.89
CA LYS A 48 21.37 -42.63 -20.10
C LYS A 48 19.84 -42.78 -19.94
N GLN A 49 18.97 -42.46 -20.91
CA GLN A 49 19.06 -41.98 -22.29
C GLN A 49 17.69 -41.41 -22.68
N ALA A 50 17.69 -40.58 -23.72
CA ALA A 50 16.52 -39.98 -24.36
C ALA A 50 15.58 -41.00 -25.05
N SER A 51 14.33 -40.59 -25.30
CA SER A 51 13.63 -40.95 -26.54
C SER A 51 12.60 -39.87 -26.92
N ILE A 52 12.39 -39.77 -28.22
CA ILE A 52 11.72 -38.74 -29.00
C ILE A 52 10.39 -39.31 -29.55
N CYS A 53 9.51 -38.39 -29.97
CA CYS A 53 8.50 -38.48 -31.04
C CYS A 53 7.01 -38.69 -30.68
N SER A 54 6.27 -37.58 -30.90
CA SER A 54 5.14 -37.40 -31.83
C SER A 54 3.92 -38.34 -31.81
N GLY A 55 2.73 -37.74 -31.75
CA GLY A 55 1.47 -38.38 -32.15
C GLY A 55 0.28 -37.42 -32.11
N GLN A 56 -0.44 -37.34 -33.22
CA GLN A 56 -1.59 -36.47 -33.51
C GLN A 56 -2.89 -36.88 -32.75
N ALA A 57 -3.86 -35.95 -32.73
CA ALA A 57 -5.28 -36.08 -32.32
C ALA A 57 -6.07 -37.15 -33.15
N PRO A 58 -7.41 -37.41 -33.01
CA PRO A 58 -8.48 -36.68 -32.28
C PRO A 58 -9.67 -37.54 -31.68
N PHE A 59 -10.70 -36.83 -31.17
CA PHE A 59 -12.13 -37.20 -30.97
C PHE A 59 -12.56 -38.32 -29.99
N SER A 60 -13.48 -37.99 -29.05
CA SER A 60 -14.90 -38.49 -29.03
C SER A 60 -15.62 -38.47 -27.65
N LYS A 61 -16.75 -37.74 -27.63
CA LYS A 61 -18.07 -38.00 -26.99
C LYS A 61 -18.32 -37.89 -25.47
N ARG A 62 -19.27 -36.98 -25.21
CA ARG A 62 -20.31 -36.87 -24.16
C ARG A 62 -20.65 -38.13 -23.35
N LYS A 63 -20.98 -37.91 -22.07
CA LYS A 63 -22.14 -38.54 -21.39
C LYS A 63 -22.61 -37.69 -20.20
N ASP A 64 -23.81 -37.14 -20.32
CA ASP A 64 -24.66 -36.72 -19.21
C ASP A 64 -25.19 -37.93 -18.45
N CYS A 65 -25.34 -37.81 -17.12
CA CYS A 65 -26.35 -38.56 -16.39
C CYS A 65 -26.76 -37.84 -15.10
N LEU A 66 -27.94 -37.22 -15.14
CA LEU A 66 -28.76 -36.85 -14.00
C LEU A 66 -29.30 -38.11 -13.30
N LYS A 67 -29.28 -38.14 -11.95
CA LYS A 67 -30.23 -38.92 -11.14
C LYS A 67 -30.67 -38.17 -9.88
N HIS A 68 -31.98 -38.25 -9.65
CA HIS A 68 -32.80 -37.61 -8.64
C HIS A 68 -32.92 -38.38 -7.31
N ARG A 69 -33.29 -37.62 -6.26
CA ARG A 69 -34.17 -37.92 -5.10
C ARG A 69 -33.71 -39.00 -4.10
N THR A 70 -33.90 -38.82 -2.78
CA THR A 70 -35.22 -38.77 -2.13
C THR A 70 -35.15 -38.21 -0.70
N VAL A 71 -36.21 -37.50 -0.31
CA VAL A 71 -36.53 -36.93 1.01
C VAL A 71 -37.27 -37.97 1.85
N ASN A 72 -36.98 -38.09 3.15
CA ASN A 72 -37.84 -38.80 4.10
C ASN A 72 -38.25 -37.89 5.26
N VAL A 73 -39.56 -37.77 5.44
CA VAL A 73 -40.27 -37.15 6.55
C VAL A 73 -40.90 -38.28 7.36
N TYR A 74 -40.76 -38.27 8.67
CA TYR A 74 -41.67 -38.97 9.58
C TYR A 74 -42.02 -38.07 10.77
N ALA A 75 -43.32 -37.89 10.97
CA ALA A 75 -43.93 -37.26 12.12
C ALA A 75 -44.54 -38.35 13.00
N GLN A 76 -44.38 -38.24 14.32
CA GLN A 76 -45.25 -38.88 15.31
C GLN A 76 -45.38 -37.98 16.54
N SER A 77 -46.62 -37.76 16.96
CA SER A 77 -47.06 -37.02 18.13
C SER A 77 -47.73 -37.96 19.13
N ALA A 78 -47.47 -37.80 20.42
CA ALA A 78 -48.41 -38.14 21.50
C ALA A 78 -48.13 -37.28 22.75
N GLN A 79 -49.18 -36.62 23.23
CA GLN A 79 -49.37 -35.83 24.48
C GLN A 79 -49.25 -36.72 25.74
N GLN A 80 -49.10 -36.28 27.00
CA GLN A 80 -49.09 -35.00 27.72
C GLN A 80 -48.62 -35.32 29.17
N CYS A 81 -47.87 -34.42 29.82
CA CYS A 81 -47.92 -34.13 31.27
C CYS A 81 -46.98 -32.94 31.59
N LEU A 82 -47.46 -31.94 32.33
CA LEU A 82 -46.74 -30.77 32.89
C LEU A 82 -47.12 -30.65 34.38
N PRO A 83 -46.46 -29.82 35.23
CA PRO A 83 -45.19 -29.06 35.10
C PRO A 83 -44.20 -29.44 36.27
N GLU A 84 -42.94 -28.99 36.31
CA GLU A 84 -42.48 -27.75 36.97
C GLU A 84 -40.98 -27.48 36.67
N GLU A 85 -40.72 -26.19 36.40
CA GLU A 85 -39.53 -25.32 36.46
C GLU A 85 -38.11 -25.90 36.47
N GLU A 86 -37.28 -25.45 35.52
CA GLU A 86 -36.12 -24.59 35.77
C GLU A 86 -35.64 -23.94 34.45
N GLY A 87 -35.30 -22.66 34.51
CA GLY A 87 -35.21 -21.74 33.37
C GLY A 87 -33.95 -21.87 32.52
N GLU A 88 -34.12 -21.71 31.21
CA GLU A 88 -33.03 -21.46 30.27
C GLU A 88 -33.20 -20.07 29.66
N GLU A 89 -32.33 -19.15 30.09
CA GLU A 89 -32.13 -17.85 29.46
C GLU A 89 -31.57 -18.05 28.04
N GLN A 90 -32.38 -17.72 27.03
CA GLN A 90 -31.92 -17.58 25.66
C GLN A 90 -31.00 -16.36 25.57
N GLN A 91 -29.70 -16.60 25.57
CA GLN A 91 -28.66 -15.59 25.37
C GLN A 91 -28.63 -15.17 23.89
N MET A 92 -29.53 -14.25 23.52
CA MET A 92 -29.45 -13.50 22.27
C MET A 92 -28.13 -12.71 22.26
N SER A 93 -27.23 -13.03 21.32
CA SER A 93 -26.01 -12.26 21.09
C SER A 93 -26.35 -10.86 20.58
N LYS A 94 -26.40 -9.87 21.49
CA LYS A 94 -26.41 -8.46 21.16
C LYS A 94 -25.13 -8.13 20.39
N THR A 95 -25.26 -7.95 19.08
CA THR A 95 -24.26 -7.17 18.33
C THR A 95 -24.39 -5.73 18.83
N THR A 96 -23.51 -5.32 19.74
CA THR A 96 -23.41 -3.93 20.18
C THR A 96 -23.01 -3.10 18.97
N VAL A 97 -23.97 -2.42 18.35
CA VAL A 97 -23.69 -1.36 17.38
C VAL A 97 -22.94 -0.30 18.17
N LEU A 98 -21.63 -0.17 17.94
CA LEU A 98 -20.86 0.95 18.48
C LEU A 98 -21.48 2.22 17.90
N SER A 99 -22.17 2.99 18.73
CA SER A 99 -22.67 4.31 18.35
C SER A 99 -21.47 5.26 18.37
N LEU A 100 -20.79 5.40 17.24
CA LEU A 100 -19.76 6.42 17.06
C LEU A 100 -20.43 7.79 17.06
N ARG A 101 -19.88 8.73 17.84
CA ARG A 101 -20.35 10.10 17.85
C ARG A 101 -19.71 10.87 16.71
N THR A 102 -20.54 11.45 15.86
CA THR A 102 -20.11 12.17 14.66
C THR A 102 -20.46 13.66 14.77
N PHE A 103 -19.60 14.49 14.18
CA PHE A 103 -19.76 15.93 14.06
C PHE A 103 -19.61 16.34 12.59
N THR A 104 -19.98 17.58 12.29
CA THR A 104 -19.89 18.17 10.94
C THR A 104 -18.52 17.98 10.29
N GLY A 105 -17.43 18.13 11.04
CA GLY A 105 -16.06 18.10 10.50
C GLY A 105 -15.68 19.37 9.75
N GLN A 106 -14.52 19.33 9.10
CA GLN A 106 -13.90 20.43 8.38
C GLN A 106 -13.52 19.98 6.97
N ALA A 107 -13.75 20.84 5.97
CA ALA A 107 -13.41 20.57 4.57
C ALA A 107 -11.89 20.49 4.31
N PHE A 108 -11.07 21.03 5.21
CA PHE A 108 -9.62 21.03 5.08
C PHE A 108 -8.94 20.64 6.39
N PRO A 109 -7.77 19.98 6.32
CA PRO A 109 -7.10 19.50 5.10
C PRO A 109 -7.84 18.32 4.45
N LEU A 110 -7.59 18.07 3.15
CA LEU A 110 -8.09 16.87 2.48
C LEU A 110 -7.40 15.61 3.00
N GLY A 111 -8.10 14.49 2.95
CA GLY A 111 -7.71 13.22 3.55
C GLY A 111 -8.13 13.11 5.01
N VAL A 112 -7.41 12.25 5.75
CA VAL A 112 -7.59 12.07 7.19
C VAL A 112 -6.64 12.95 8.01
N SER A 113 -7.16 13.58 9.05
CA SER A 113 -6.40 14.44 9.97
C SER A 113 -6.91 14.37 11.40
N GLU A 114 -6.01 14.36 12.36
CA GLU A 114 -6.36 14.53 13.78
C GLU A 114 -6.74 16.00 14.06
N VAL A 115 -7.85 16.20 14.77
CA VAL A 115 -8.32 17.49 15.28
C VAL A 115 -8.58 17.39 16.79
N GLU A 116 -8.74 18.53 17.47
CA GLU A 116 -8.91 18.58 18.93
C GLU A 116 -10.01 17.64 19.47
N ASN A 117 -11.10 17.49 18.71
CA ASN A 117 -12.29 16.74 19.12
C ASN A 117 -12.46 15.39 18.39
N GLY A 118 -11.42 14.85 17.74
CA GLY A 118 -11.49 13.55 17.08
C GLY A 118 -10.69 13.45 15.78
N ILE A 119 -11.10 12.52 14.91
CA ILE A 119 -10.47 12.32 13.61
C ILE A 119 -11.40 12.87 12.51
N ASN A 120 -10.88 13.81 11.74
CA ASN A 120 -11.56 14.44 10.62
C ASN A 120 -11.21 13.72 9.30
N PHE A 121 -12.21 13.49 8.48
CA PHE A 121 -12.11 12.93 7.14
C PHE A 121 -12.67 13.94 6.15
N ALA A 122 -11.94 14.25 5.09
CA ALA A 122 -12.39 15.15 4.04
C ALA A 122 -12.01 14.63 2.64
N ILE A 123 -12.96 14.56 1.72
CA ILE A 123 -12.77 14.06 0.36
C ILE A 123 -13.48 14.94 -0.66
N PHE A 124 -12.81 15.20 -1.79
CA PHE A 124 -13.39 15.93 -2.91
C PHE A 124 -14.25 14.99 -3.76
N SER A 125 -15.47 15.42 -4.11
CA SER A 125 -16.25 14.90 -5.23
C SER A 125 -17.34 15.90 -5.59
N GLN A 126 -17.25 16.47 -6.80
CA GLN A 126 -18.17 17.49 -7.28
C GLN A 126 -19.53 16.87 -7.64
N HIS A 127 -19.49 15.75 -8.36
CA HIS A 127 -20.68 15.14 -8.94
C HIS A 127 -21.33 14.06 -8.05
N ALA A 128 -20.74 13.71 -6.90
CA ALA A 128 -21.35 12.78 -5.96
C ALA A 128 -22.71 13.30 -5.44
N THR A 129 -23.67 12.38 -5.36
CA THR A 129 -24.98 12.59 -4.73
C THR A 129 -25.01 12.09 -3.29
N ALA A 130 -24.18 11.09 -2.97
CA ALA A 130 -24.01 10.57 -1.61
C ALA A 130 -22.58 10.08 -1.38
N VAL A 131 -22.07 10.28 -0.17
CA VAL A 131 -20.78 9.74 0.28
C VAL A 131 -21.01 9.02 1.61
N THR A 132 -20.48 7.81 1.70
CA THR A 132 -20.48 7.00 2.92
C THR A 132 -19.04 6.69 3.28
N LEU A 133 -18.62 7.12 4.47
CA LEU A 133 -17.34 6.70 5.04
C LEU A 133 -17.48 5.28 5.59
N CYS A 134 -16.58 4.39 5.17
CA CYS A 134 -16.53 3.01 5.61
C CYS A 134 -15.32 2.81 6.50
N LEU A 135 -15.52 2.27 7.71
CA LEU A 135 -14.47 2.05 8.71
C LEU A 135 -14.36 0.59 9.10
N SER A 136 -13.15 0.09 9.26
CA SER A 136 -12.85 -1.16 9.95
C SER A 136 -11.97 -0.84 11.15
N LEU A 137 -12.54 -1.05 12.35
CA LEU A 137 -11.83 -0.86 13.61
C LEU A 137 -10.96 -2.08 13.91
N PRO A 138 -9.82 -1.91 14.60
CA PRO A 138 -8.96 -3.02 14.97
C PRO A 138 -9.74 -4.00 15.87
N GLU A 139 -9.91 -5.25 15.43
CA GLU A 139 -10.45 -6.31 16.28
C GLU A 139 -9.38 -6.73 17.29
N ARG A 140 -9.73 -6.78 18.59
CA ARG A 140 -8.84 -7.34 19.61
C ARG A 140 -8.50 -8.80 19.24
N GLY A 141 -7.26 -9.05 18.84
CA GLY A 141 -6.70 -10.39 18.67
C GLY A 141 -6.79 -11.01 17.27
N LYS A 142 -7.19 -10.27 16.22
CA LYS A 142 -7.10 -10.75 14.82
C LYS A 142 -6.43 -9.71 13.94
N LEU A 143 -5.16 -9.95 13.61
CA LEU A 143 -4.36 -9.06 12.76
C LEU A 143 -4.53 -9.33 11.25
N GLU A 144 -5.32 -10.33 10.84
CA GLU A 144 -5.07 -10.97 9.53
C GLU A 144 -6.27 -11.08 8.58
N LYS A 145 -7.43 -10.49 8.90
CA LYS A 145 -8.58 -10.53 7.98
C LYS A 145 -9.22 -9.16 7.79
N LEU A 146 -9.00 -8.58 6.62
CA LEU A 146 -9.77 -7.48 6.01
C LEU A 146 -11.25 -7.85 5.71
N GLU A 147 -11.73 -8.99 6.20
CA GLU A 147 -13.11 -9.49 6.07
C GLU A 147 -14.02 -9.05 7.25
N GLY A 148 -13.58 -8.05 8.01
CA GLY A 148 -14.39 -7.45 9.08
C GLY A 148 -15.62 -6.72 8.52
N ARG A 149 -16.74 -6.77 9.25
CA ARG A 149 -17.92 -5.95 8.94
C ARG A 149 -17.54 -4.47 9.05
N MET A 150 -17.54 -3.74 7.93
CA MET A 150 -17.28 -2.31 7.96
C MET A 150 -18.44 -1.58 8.63
N ILE A 151 -18.11 -0.58 9.45
CA ILE A 151 -19.05 0.41 9.95
C ILE A 151 -19.23 1.44 8.84
N GLU A 152 -20.47 1.70 8.45
CA GLU A 152 -20.81 2.65 7.40
C GLU A 152 -21.44 3.90 8.02
N LEU A 153 -20.87 5.05 7.68
CA LEU A 153 -21.30 6.36 8.17
C LEU A 153 -21.68 7.22 6.95
N PRO A 154 -22.98 7.27 6.59
CA PRO A 154 -23.45 8.17 5.54
C PRO A 154 -23.25 9.63 5.95
N LEU A 155 -22.71 10.45 5.04
CA LEU A 155 -22.54 11.88 5.24
C LEU A 155 -23.82 12.61 4.81
N ASP A 156 -24.34 13.52 5.65
CA ASP A 156 -25.48 14.35 5.30
C ASP A 156 -25.04 15.43 4.29
N PRO A 157 -25.56 15.46 3.04
CA PRO A 157 -25.15 16.44 2.03
C PRO A 157 -25.40 17.91 2.41
N ARG A 158 -26.24 18.19 3.42
CA ARG A 158 -26.54 19.55 3.90
C ARG A 158 -25.63 20.01 5.02
N VAL A 159 -25.00 19.06 5.73
CA VAL A 159 -24.16 19.35 6.92
C VAL A 159 -22.72 18.97 6.65
N ASN A 160 -22.48 17.76 6.14
CA ASN A 160 -21.18 17.15 5.90
C ASN A 160 -20.61 17.45 4.50
N ARG A 161 -20.94 18.61 3.93
CA ARG A 161 -20.43 19.05 2.63
C ARG A 161 -20.28 20.57 2.59
N THR A 162 -19.11 21.04 2.17
CA THR A 162 -18.81 22.45 1.91
C THR A 162 -18.29 22.58 0.47
N GLY A 163 -19.07 23.21 -0.41
CA GLY A 163 -18.77 23.21 -1.85
C GLY A 163 -18.78 21.78 -2.40
N ASP A 164 -17.66 21.36 -2.98
CA ASP A 164 -17.47 20.02 -3.55
C ASP A 164 -16.67 19.07 -2.63
N ILE A 165 -16.48 19.46 -1.38
CA ILE A 165 -15.74 18.67 -0.39
C ILE A 165 -16.71 18.12 0.65
N TRP A 166 -16.72 16.80 0.76
CA TRP A 166 -17.46 16.04 1.76
C TRP A 166 -16.58 15.84 2.99
N HIS A 167 -17.13 16.02 4.18
CA HIS A 167 -16.35 15.94 5.40
C HIS A 167 -17.15 15.46 6.62
N ILE A 168 -16.50 14.74 7.52
CA ILE A 168 -17.06 14.27 8.78
C ILE A 168 -15.96 14.20 9.83
N CYS A 169 -16.28 14.53 11.08
CA CYS A 169 -15.38 14.32 12.21
C CYS A 169 -15.98 13.29 13.16
N ILE A 170 -15.17 12.37 13.66
CA ILE A 170 -15.62 11.27 14.50
C ILE A 170 -14.85 11.31 15.82
N GLU A 171 -15.61 11.37 16.92
CA GLU A 171 -15.07 11.31 18.27
C GLU A 171 -14.61 9.90 18.61
N ASP A 172 -13.60 9.78 19.48
CA ASP A 172 -13.18 8.52 20.10
C ASP A 172 -12.78 7.38 19.12
N LEU A 173 -12.38 7.71 17.89
CA LEU A 173 -11.73 6.73 17.03
C LEU A 173 -10.33 6.40 17.56
N PRO A 174 -9.88 5.14 17.46
CA PRO A 174 -8.48 4.80 17.69
C PRO A 174 -7.58 5.69 16.82
N ARG A 175 -6.49 6.17 17.43
CA ARG A 175 -5.50 7.07 16.80
C ARG A 175 -4.62 6.38 15.76
N SER A 176 -4.65 5.06 15.71
CA SER A 176 -3.93 4.25 14.74
C SER A 176 -4.69 2.95 14.43
N ASN A 177 -4.28 2.25 13.37
CA ASN A 177 -4.77 0.93 12.99
C ASN A 177 -6.28 0.85 12.63
N VAL A 178 -6.87 1.99 12.25
CA VAL A 178 -8.21 2.04 11.66
C VAL A 178 -8.07 2.05 10.15
N LEU A 179 -8.74 1.11 9.49
CA LEU A 179 -8.82 1.09 8.04
C LEU A 179 -10.05 1.86 7.60
N TYR A 180 -9.92 2.63 6.53
CA TYR A 180 -11.03 3.39 5.99
C TYR A 180 -11.03 3.47 4.46
N GLY A 181 -12.20 3.75 3.92
CA GLY A 181 -12.43 4.06 2.52
C GLY A 181 -13.80 4.69 2.35
N TYR A 182 -14.20 4.95 1.10
CA TYR A 182 -15.48 5.59 0.82
C TYR A 182 -16.30 4.77 -0.17
N ARG A 183 -17.61 4.68 0.06
CA ARG A 183 -18.58 4.35 -0.99
C ARG A 183 -19.16 5.66 -1.49
N ILE A 184 -19.14 5.87 -2.79
CA ILE A 184 -19.61 7.13 -3.39
C ILE A 184 -20.64 6.80 -4.46
N ASP A 185 -21.79 7.46 -4.35
CA ASP A 185 -22.88 7.37 -5.32
C ASP A 185 -23.02 8.69 -6.09
N GLY A 186 -23.57 8.61 -7.30
CA GLY A 186 -23.68 9.74 -8.19
C GLY A 186 -24.40 9.38 -9.50
N PRO A 187 -24.46 10.32 -10.46
CA PRO A 187 -25.06 10.06 -11.78
C PRO A 187 -24.41 8.86 -12.47
N GLN A 188 -25.21 7.97 -13.06
CA GLN A 188 -24.70 6.80 -13.79
C GLN A 188 -24.65 7.02 -15.31
N ASP A 189 -24.76 8.26 -15.79
CA ASP A 189 -24.72 8.53 -17.22
C ASP A 189 -23.30 8.35 -17.77
N TRP A 190 -23.10 7.19 -18.40
CA TRP A 190 -21.82 6.79 -18.99
C TRP A 190 -21.37 7.72 -20.11
N HIS A 191 -22.30 8.26 -20.90
CA HIS A 191 -22.01 9.16 -22.01
C HIS A 191 -21.53 10.53 -21.53
N GLN A 192 -21.94 10.94 -20.33
CA GLN A 192 -21.46 12.16 -19.69
C GLN A 192 -20.16 11.98 -18.90
N GLY A 193 -19.59 10.77 -18.92
CA GLY A 193 -18.30 10.47 -18.30
C GLY A 193 -18.37 10.04 -16.83
N HIS A 194 -19.55 9.77 -16.28
CA HIS A 194 -19.70 9.35 -14.89
C HIS A 194 -19.52 7.83 -14.72
N ARG A 195 -18.85 7.40 -13.64
CA ARG A 195 -18.53 5.99 -13.34
C ARG A 195 -18.75 5.64 -11.86
N PHE A 196 -19.68 6.31 -11.19
CA PHE A 196 -20.01 6.07 -9.79
C PHE A 196 -20.55 4.65 -9.60
N ASP A 197 -20.04 3.95 -8.58
CA ASP A 197 -20.50 2.64 -8.15
C ASP A 197 -20.38 2.51 -6.63
N SER A 198 -21.50 2.70 -5.93
CA SER A 198 -21.57 2.64 -4.47
C SER A 198 -21.37 1.24 -3.90
N SER A 199 -21.32 0.19 -4.74
CA SER A 199 -21.00 -1.18 -4.34
C SER A 199 -19.49 -1.40 -4.10
N ILE A 200 -18.64 -0.47 -4.54
CA ILE A 200 -17.19 -0.51 -4.38
C ILE A 200 -16.76 0.40 -3.23
N VAL A 201 -15.82 -0.07 -2.40
CA VAL A 201 -15.15 0.76 -1.38
C VAL A 201 -13.86 1.28 -2.00
N LEU A 202 -13.74 2.61 -2.06
CA LEU A 202 -12.70 3.36 -2.74
C LEU A 202 -11.64 3.84 -1.73
N VAL A 203 -10.39 3.82 -2.16
CA VAL A 203 -9.25 4.36 -1.42
C VAL A 203 -9.30 5.89 -1.46
N ASP A 204 -9.07 6.53 -0.33
CA ASP A 204 -8.91 7.99 -0.25
C ASP A 204 -7.68 8.42 -1.07
N PRO A 205 -7.82 9.32 -2.07
CA PRO A 205 -6.71 9.76 -2.90
C PRO A 205 -5.64 10.53 -2.10
N TYR A 206 -5.97 11.02 -0.91
CA TYR A 206 -5.08 11.72 0.02
C TYR A 206 -4.61 10.83 1.19
N ALA A 207 -4.86 9.52 1.15
CA ALA A 207 -4.34 8.60 2.17
C ALA A 207 -2.80 8.65 2.21
N LYS A 208 -2.24 9.06 3.36
CA LYS A 208 -0.78 9.06 3.59
C LYS A 208 -0.21 7.67 3.83
N LEU A 209 -1.07 6.71 4.18
CA LEU A 209 -0.75 5.32 4.45
C LEU A 209 -1.86 4.47 3.83
N VAL A 210 -1.48 3.46 3.05
CA VAL A 210 -2.42 2.52 2.45
C VAL A 210 -2.11 1.12 2.94
N GLU A 211 -3.11 0.50 3.56
CA GLU A 211 -3.07 -0.89 3.96
C GLU A 211 -3.48 -1.79 2.79
N GLY A 212 -2.78 -2.91 2.66
CA GLY A 212 -3.02 -3.89 1.61
C GLY A 212 -2.27 -5.17 1.92
N ARG A 213 -1.52 -5.70 0.96
CA ARG A 213 -0.64 -6.85 1.20
C ARG A 213 0.62 -6.42 1.94
N ARG A 214 1.08 -7.28 2.85
CA ARG A 214 2.33 -7.07 3.62
C ARG A 214 3.60 -7.39 2.83
N SER A 215 3.53 -8.41 1.98
CA SER A 215 4.70 -8.96 1.29
C SER A 215 4.55 -8.85 -0.22
N PHE A 216 5.60 -8.40 -0.90
CA PHE A 216 5.62 -8.29 -2.36
C PHE A 216 5.51 -9.66 -3.02
N GLY A 217 4.52 -9.84 -3.90
CA GLY A 217 4.33 -11.09 -4.64
C GLY A 217 3.75 -12.23 -3.78
N ASP A 218 3.16 -11.93 -2.62
CA ASP A 218 2.44 -12.92 -1.81
C ASP A 218 1.12 -13.33 -2.49
N THR A 219 1.13 -14.50 -3.11
CA THR A 219 -0.01 -15.04 -3.87
C THR A 219 -1.19 -15.45 -2.98
N SER A 220 -0.97 -15.65 -1.67
CA SER A 220 -2.04 -16.03 -0.73
C SER A 220 -3.07 -14.92 -0.55
N GLN A 221 -2.65 -13.67 -0.75
CA GLN A 221 -3.47 -12.46 -0.61
C GLN A 221 -3.60 -11.70 -1.92
N LYS A 222 -3.46 -12.38 -3.06
CA LYS A 222 -3.48 -11.79 -4.41
C LYS A 222 -4.64 -10.82 -4.64
N LEU A 223 -5.84 -11.15 -4.16
CA LEU A 223 -7.06 -10.35 -4.35
C LEU A 223 -7.32 -9.33 -3.23
N ALA A 224 -6.36 -9.08 -2.34
CA ALA A 224 -6.51 -8.11 -1.27
C ALA A 224 -6.97 -6.74 -1.80
N LYS A 225 -7.84 -6.10 -1.01
CA LYS A 225 -8.26 -4.72 -1.23
C LYS A 225 -7.23 -3.79 -0.60
N PHE A 226 -7.13 -2.59 -1.15
CA PHE A 226 -6.36 -1.50 -0.58
C PHE A 226 -7.32 -0.57 0.14
N LEU A 227 -6.93 -0.08 1.32
CA LEU A 227 -7.71 0.86 2.12
C LEU A 227 -6.77 1.90 2.73
N GLY A 228 -7.27 3.11 2.96
CA GLY A 228 -6.54 4.09 3.73
C GLY A 228 -6.36 3.63 5.18
N THR A 229 -5.27 4.03 5.80
CA THR A 229 -5.05 3.94 7.25
C THR A 229 -4.36 5.21 7.74
N TYR A 230 -4.17 5.32 9.04
CA TYR A 230 -3.47 6.43 9.66
C TYR A 230 -2.77 5.99 10.94
N ASP A 231 -1.79 6.80 11.34
CA ASP A 231 -1.04 6.65 12.59
C ASP A 231 -0.75 8.03 13.17
N PHE A 232 -1.53 8.40 14.18
CA PHE A 232 -1.34 9.60 14.98
C PHE A 232 -0.73 9.30 16.36
N ASP A 233 -0.29 8.06 16.60
CA ASP A 233 0.43 7.68 17.82
C ASP A 233 1.94 7.86 17.65
N SER A 234 2.44 7.68 16.43
CA SER A 234 3.84 7.91 16.10
C SER A 234 4.24 9.38 16.24
N LEU A 235 5.39 9.62 16.86
CA LEU A 235 6.02 10.93 16.88
C LEU A 235 6.44 11.37 15.47
N PRO A 236 6.54 12.67 15.21
CA PRO A 236 7.17 13.18 13.99
C PRO A 236 8.55 12.54 13.78
N PHE A 237 8.88 12.23 12.52
CA PHE A 237 10.16 11.62 12.19
C PHE A 237 11.32 12.56 12.56
N ASP A 238 12.27 12.06 13.34
CA ASP A 238 13.46 12.81 13.73
C ASP A 238 14.47 12.85 12.59
N TRP A 239 14.49 13.95 11.84
CA TRP A 239 15.52 14.23 10.84
C TRP A 239 16.88 14.55 11.48
N GLY A 240 16.93 14.92 12.76
CA GLY A 240 18.11 15.40 13.47
C GLY A 240 18.42 16.86 13.18
N ASP A 241 18.93 17.57 14.20
CA ASP A 241 19.19 19.02 14.14
C ASP A 241 20.16 19.45 13.03
N ASN A 242 21.03 18.53 12.58
CA ASN A 242 22.05 18.77 11.57
C ASN A 242 21.69 18.20 10.18
N TYR A 243 20.42 17.84 9.95
CA TYR A 243 19.99 17.37 8.65
C TYR A 243 20.25 18.42 7.58
N LYS A 244 20.89 17.99 6.48
CA LYS A 244 21.17 18.84 5.32
C LYS A 244 20.78 18.10 4.05
N PHE A 245 20.01 18.78 3.22
CA PHE A 245 19.78 18.37 1.85
C PHE A 245 21.09 18.58 1.04
N PRO A 246 21.58 17.59 0.25
CA PRO A 246 22.85 17.72 -0.47
C PRO A 246 22.91 18.94 -1.41
N ASN A 247 21.82 19.25 -2.11
CA ASN A 247 21.68 20.40 -3.00
C ASN A 247 22.83 20.53 -4.02
N ILE A 248 23.13 19.42 -4.68
CA ILE A 248 24.20 19.29 -5.67
C ILE A 248 23.75 20.04 -6.95
N PRO A 249 24.61 20.90 -7.54
CA PRO A 249 24.26 21.55 -8.80
C PRO A 249 23.97 20.51 -9.88
N GLU A 250 22.90 20.70 -10.67
CA GLU A 250 22.43 19.72 -11.67
C GLU A 250 23.53 19.26 -12.64
N LYS A 251 24.43 20.18 -13.04
CA LYS A 251 25.58 19.89 -13.92
C LYS A 251 26.61 18.91 -13.33
N ASP A 252 26.58 18.72 -12.01
CA ASP A 252 27.51 17.88 -11.26
C ASP A 252 26.85 16.55 -10.84
N LEU A 253 25.58 16.32 -11.21
CA LEU A 253 24.87 15.07 -10.91
C LEU A 253 25.35 13.91 -11.77
N VAL A 254 25.51 12.76 -11.12
CA VAL A 254 25.70 11.44 -11.72
C VAL A 254 24.62 10.54 -11.14
N ILE A 255 23.55 10.38 -11.93
CA ILE A 255 22.30 9.73 -11.51
C ILE A 255 22.39 8.22 -11.75
N TYR A 256 21.98 7.44 -10.75
CA TYR A 256 21.82 6.00 -10.82
C TYR A 256 20.34 5.61 -10.72
N GLU A 257 19.75 5.21 -11.84
CA GLU A 257 18.37 4.71 -11.89
C GLU A 257 18.29 3.30 -11.27
N MET A 258 17.35 3.09 -10.36
CA MET A 258 17.23 1.82 -9.64
C MET A 258 15.82 1.52 -9.12
N ASN A 259 15.51 0.23 -8.98
CA ASN A 259 14.31 -0.23 -8.27
C ASN A 259 14.67 -0.66 -6.86
N VAL A 260 13.97 -0.11 -5.84
CA VAL A 260 14.21 -0.38 -4.41
C VAL A 260 14.27 -1.88 -4.12
N ARG A 261 13.32 -2.65 -4.65
CA ARG A 261 13.26 -4.09 -4.44
C ARG A 261 14.36 -4.81 -5.20
N ALA A 262 14.44 -4.61 -6.52
CA ALA A 262 15.35 -5.37 -7.37
C ALA A 262 16.82 -5.17 -6.98
N PHE A 263 17.18 -4.02 -6.41
CA PHE A 263 18.55 -3.70 -6.01
C PHE A 263 19.14 -4.67 -4.99
N THR A 264 18.32 -5.23 -4.09
CA THR A 264 18.81 -6.06 -2.98
C THR A 264 18.03 -7.34 -2.72
N VAL A 265 17.02 -7.68 -3.54
CA VAL A 265 16.19 -8.88 -3.32
C VAL A 265 16.95 -10.19 -3.59
N ASP A 266 17.96 -10.19 -4.45
CA ASP A 266 18.70 -11.42 -4.75
C ASP A 266 19.59 -11.84 -3.58
N LYS A 267 19.79 -13.16 -3.42
CA LYS A 267 20.61 -13.72 -2.34
C LYS A 267 22.07 -13.27 -2.40
N SER A 268 22.59 -12.95 -3.60
CA SER A 268 23.93 -12.42 -3.78
C SER A 268 24.14 -11.03 -3.16
N SER A 269 23.06 -10.32 -2.81
CA SER A 269 23.15 -9.09 -2.03
C SER A 269 23.83 -9.31 -0.66
N GLY A 270 23.79 -10.52 -0.11
CA GLY A 270 24.38 -10.87 1.18
C GLY A 270 23.69 -10.23 2.38
N LEU A 271 22.52 -9.61 2.19
CA LEU A 271 21.75 -8.98 3.27
C LEU A 271 20.89 -10.00 4.03
N ASP A 272 20.49 -9.66 5.25
CA ASP A 272 19.50 -10.43 6.02
C ASP A 272 18.19 -10.55 5.21
N PRO A 273 17.61 -11.75 5.05
CA PRO A 273 16.35 -11.95 4.32
C PRO A 273 15.20 -11.03 4.75
N ARG A 274 15.22 -10.52 5.98
CA ARG A 274 14.19 -9.61 6.52
C ARG A 274 14.26 -8.21 5.92
N ILE A 275 15.40 -7.78 5.36
CA ILE A 275 15.60 -6.45 4.76
C ILE A 275 15.90 -6.51 3.25
N GLN A 276 16.00 -7.72 2.67
CA GLN A 276 16.21 -7.88 1.23
C GLN A 276 15.07 -7.25 0.42
N GLY A 277 15.43 -6.39 -0.54
CA GLY A 277 14.48 -5.70 -1.40
C GLY A 277 13.58 -4.71 -0.66
N SER A 278 14.04 -4.16 0.48
CA SER A 278 13.33 -3.14 1.26
C SER A 278 14.09 -1.81 1.25
N TYR A 279 13.46 -0.74 1.75
CA TYR A 279 14.13 0.56 1.94
C TYR A 279 15.37 0.44 2.84
N LEU A 280 15.31 -0.31 3.94
CA LEU A 280 16.48 -0.60 4.79
C LEU A 280 17.56 -1.39 4.06
N GLY A 281 17.20 -2.34 3.19
CA GLY A 281 18.17 -3.07 2.39
C GLY A 281 19.00 -2.16 1.50
N LEU A 282 18.39 -1.09 0.96
CA LEU A 282 19.11 -0.08 0.17
C LEU A 282 20.14 0.68 1.01
N ILE A 283 19.83 1.02 2.27
CA ILE A 283 20.76 1.69 3.19
C ILE A 283 22.06 0.88 3.34
N GLU A 284 21.96 -0.44 3.50
CA GLU A 284 23.12 -1.34 3.63
C GLU A 284 24.01 -1.37 2.38
N LYS A 285 23.54 -0.83 1.25
CA LYS A 285 24.28 -0.75 -0.02
C LYS A 285 24.74 0.65 -0.38
N ILE A 286 24.58 1.64 0.50
CA ILE A 286 25.19 2.97 0.33
C ILE A 286 26.71 2.91 0.08
N PRO A 287 27.51 2.06 0.76
CA PRO A 287 28.96 1.97 0.47
C PRO A 287 29.26 1.58 -0.98
N HIS A 288 28.43 0.74 -1.60
CA HIS A 288 28.56 0.37 -3.01
C HIS A 288 28.30 1.56 -3.94
N LEU A 289 27.28 2.37 -3.65
CA LEU A 289 26.97 3.58 -4.43
C LEU A 289 28.09 4.62 -4.34
N LEU A 290 28.67 4.79 -3.14
CA LEU A 290 29.83 5.66 -2.93
C LEU A 290 31.07 5.16 -3.67
N GLU A 291 31.35 3.86 -3.63
CA GLU A 291 32.46 3.25 -4.38
C GLU A 291 32.28 3.42 -5.90
N LEU A 292 31.05 3.28 -6.40
CA LEU A 292 30.71 3.52 -7.79
C LEU A 292 30.89 5.01 -8.19
N GLY A 293 30.80 5.92 -7.22
CA GLY A 293 30.99 7.35 -7.42
C GLY A 293 29.74 8.11 -7.87
N VAL A 294 28.55 7.52 -7.69
CA VAL A 294 27.27 8.19 -7.98
C VAL A 294 26.90 9.12 -6.82
N ASN A 295 26.22 10.23 -7.13
CA ASN A 295 25.82 11.22 -6.12
C ASN A 295 24.31 11.55 -6.17
N ALA A 296 23.56 10.83 -6.99
CA ALA A 296 22.11 10.80 -6.94
C ALA A 296 21.60 9.41 -7.30
N VAL A 297 20.52 8.99 -6.65
CA VAL A 297 19.73 7.82 -7.05
C VAL A 297 18.38 8.27 -7.56
N GLU A 298 17.96 7.72 -8.69
CA GLU A 298 16.61 7.87 -9.23
C GLU A 298 15.85 6.59 -8.96
N LEU A 299 14.88 6.66 -8.05
CA LEU A 299 14.09 5.51 -7.67
C LEU A 299 12.93 5.35 -8.65
N LEU A 300 12.84 4.17 -9.27
CA LEU A 300 11.60 3.70 -9.91
C LEU A 300 10.42 3.84 -8.91
N PRO A 301 9.17 3.90 -9.40
CA PRO A 301 8.01 4.28 -8.61
C PRO A 301 7.94 3.68 -7.19
N VAL A 302 7.93 4.56 -6.20
CA VAL A 302 7.82 4.23 -4.77
C VAL A 302 6.46 4.58 -4.16
N PHE A 303 5.54 5.13 -4.96
CA PHE A 303 4.14 5.30 -4.57
C PHE A 303 3.42 3.96 -4.58
N GLU A 304 2.36 3.82 -3.78
CA GLU A 304 1.62 2.56 -3.65
C GLU A 304 1.04 2.11 -5.01
N PHE A 305 1.36 0.88 -5.43
CA PHE A 305 0.87 0.25 -6.67
C PHE A 305 0.57 -1.25 -6.47
N ASP A 306 -0.31 -1.86 -7.27
CA ASP A 306 -0.61 -3.30 -7.16
C ASP A 306 0.28 -4.15 -8.07
N GLU A 307 1.25 -4.90 -7.52
CA GLU A 307 2.10 -5.80 -8.32
C GLU A 307 1.32 -6.93 -9.01
N PHE A 308 0.09 -7.21 -8.57
CA PHE A 308 -0.80 -8.22 -9.15
C PHE A 308 -1.89 -7.63 -10.06
N GLU A 309 -1.80 -6.36 -10.46
CA GLU A 309 -2.83 -5.71 -11.28
C GLU A 309 -3.18 -6.50 -12.56
N PHE A 310 -2.18 -7.07 -13.24
CA PHE A 310 -2.40 -7.86 -14.47
C PHE A 310 -3.18 -9.13 -14.21
N GLN A 311 -3.30 -9.55 -12.96
CA GLN A 311 -3.94 -10.79 -12.58
C GLN A 311 -5.31 -10.56 -11.93
N ARG A 312 -5.81 -9.30 -11.94
CA ARG A 312 -7.16 -8.94 -11.51
C ARG A 312 -8.24 -9.45 -12.48
N GLN A 313 -7.84 -9.79 -13.70
CA GLN A 313 -8.70 -10.39 -14.72
C GLN A 313 -7.87 -11.19 -15.74
N PRO A 314 -8.50 -12.13 -16.48
CA PRO A 314 -7.84 -12.85 -17.56
C PRO A 314 -7.41 -11.91 -18.68
N ASN A 315 -6.14 -11.94 -19.06
CA ASN A 315 -5.58 -11.19 -20.19
C ASN A 315 -4.22 -11.81 -20.60
N PRO A 316 -3.63 -11.45 -21.75
CA PRO A 316 -2.37 -12.05 -22.22
C PRO A 316 -1.17 -11.91 -21.26
N ARG A 317 -1.25 -11.02 -20.26
CA ARG A 317 -0.20 -10.74 -19.26
C ARG A 317 -0.57 -11.21 -17.85
N ASP A 318 -1.66 -11.94 -17.66
CA ASP A 318 -2.15 -12.37 -16.33
C ASP A 318 -1.24 -13.39 -15.58
N HIS A 319 -0.19 -13.86 -16.23
CA HIS A 319 0.89 -14.64 -15.65
C HIS A 319 2.06 -13.77 -15.13
N MET A 320 2.08 -12.47 -15.45
CA MET A 320 3.13 -11.52 -15.07
C MET A 320 2.77 -10.79 -13.77
N ILE A 321 3.76 -10.15 -13.16
CA ILE A 321 3.60 -9.21 -12.04
C ILE A 321 4.23 -7.87 -12.44
N ASN A 322 3.64 -6.77 -11.98
CA ASN A 322 4.23 -5.46 -12.15
C ASN A 322 5.36 -5.28 -11.13
N THR A 323 6.61 -5.34 -11.59
CA THR A 323 7.80 -5.14 -10.76
C THR A 323 8.28 -3.70 -10.73
N TRP A 324 7.93 -2.91 -11.75
CA TRP A 324 8.42 -1.54 -11.90
C TRP A 324 7.58 -0.53 -11.12
N GLY A 325 6.26 -0.68 -11.11
CA GLY A 325 5.35 0.16 -10.34
C GLY A 325 4.76 1.37 -11.07
N TYR A 326 4.94 1.47 -12.40
CA TYR A 326 4.30 2.50 -13.23
C TYR A 326 2.79 2.24 -13.44
N SER A 327 2.04 2.16 -12.34
CA SER A 327 0.60 1.97 -12.29
C SER A 327 0.09 2.31 -10.88
N THR A 328 0.08 3.60 -10.55
CA THR A 328 -0.08 4.08 -9.18
C THR A 328 -1.54 3.98 -8.70
N ILE A 329 -1.73 3.46 -7.49
CA ILE A 329 -3.00 3.46 -6.74
C ILE A 329 -3.16 4.74 -5.93
N ASN A 330 -2.10 5.14 -5.22
CA ASN A 330 -2.14 6.30 -4.34
C ASN A 330 -0.82 7.08 -4.38
N PHE A 331 -0.91 8.39 -4.59
CA PHE A 331 0.24 9.27 -4.80
C PHE A 331 0.86 9.85 -3.51
N PHE A 332 0.27 9.59 -2.34
CA PHE A 332 0.75 10.07 -1.05
C PHE A 332 1.34 8.95 -0.18
N ALA A 333 0.93 7.71 -0.43
CA ALA A 333 1.38 6.54 0.33
C ALA A 333 2.64 5.92 -0.30
N PRO A 334 3.71 5.73 0.50
CA PRO A 334 4.84 4.89 0.11
C PRO A 334 4.42 3.45 -0.11
N MET A 335 5.07 2.76 -1.05
CA MET A 335 4.86 1.35 -1.35
C MET A 335 5.08 0.51 -0.10
N SER A 336 3.98 0.05 0.49
CA SER A 336 3.95 -0.65 1.79
C SER A 336 4.73 -1.97 1.77
N ARG A 337 4.76 -2.65 0.61
CA ARG A 337 5.48 -3.91 0.39
C ARG A 337 6.99 -3.76 0.22
N TYR A 338 7.50 -2.52 0.20
CA TYR A 338 8.94 -2.25 0.30
C TYR A 338 9.38 -2.01 1.75
N ALA A 339 8.48 -2.10 2.73
CA ALA A 339 8.86 -2.17 4.14
C ALA A 339 9.58 -3.48 4.47
N SER A 340 10.64 -3.40 5.29
CA SER A 340 11.34 -4.59 5.75
C SER A 340 10.43 -5.48 6.60
N ALA A 341 10.64 -6.80 6.48
CA ALA A 341 9.91 -7.85 7.19
C ALA A 341 8.38 -7.76 7.04
N GLY A 342 7.88 -7.18 5.94
CA GLY A 342 6.44 -7.01 5.70
C GLY A 342 5.76 -6.10 6.73
N GLY A 343 6.48 -5.11 7.25
CA GLY A 343 6.02 -4.27 8.37
C GLY A 343 4.90 -3.28 8.06
N GLY A 344 4.37 -3.26 6.84
CA GLY A 344 3.19 -2.47 6.50
C GLY A 344 3.44 -1.00 6.19
N PRO A 345 2.37 -0.20 6.04
CA PRO A 345 2.46 1.17 5.56
C PRO A 345 3.15 2.11 6.55
N CYS A 346 2.90 1.98 7.87
CA CYS A 346 3.57 2.81 8.87
C CYS A 346 5.09 2.61 8.80
N LYS A 347 5.54 1.35 8.73
CA LYS A 347 6.95 1.01 8.63
C LYS A 347 7.54 1.45 7.29
N ALA A 348 6.83 1.29 6.17
CA ALA A 348 7.28 1.82 4.87
C ALA A 348 7.50 3.34 4.91
N SER A 349 6.58 4.09 5.51
CA SER A 349 6.69 5.55 5.67
C SER A 349 7.89 5.96 6.52
N GLN A 350 8.17 5.20 7.59
CA GLN A 350 9.36 5.42 8.41
C GLN A 350 10.64 5.06 7.65
N GLU A 351 10.75 3.85 7.11
CA GLU A 351 11.96 3.37 6.46
C GLU A 351 12.32 4.16 5.20
N LEU A 352 11.33 4.68 4.45
CA LEU A 352 11.59 5.58 3.33
C LEU A 352 12.31 6.85 3.80
N LYS A 353 11.88 7.44 4.94
CA LYS A 353 12.54 8.63 5.52
C LYS A 353 13.92 8.29 6.06
N GLU A 354 14.09 7.12 6.70
CA GLU A 354 15.39 6.64 7.16
C GLU A 354 16.37 6.46 6.00
N MET A 355 15.90 5.90 4.89
CA MET A 355 16.68 5.73 3.66
C MET A 355 17.09 7.07 3.06
N VAL A 356 16.15 8.02 2.92
CA VAL A 356 16.45 9.38 2.43
C VAL A 356 17.46 10.07 3.35
N LYS A 357 17.26 10.00 4.68
CA LYS A 357 18.19 10.58 5.66
C LYS A 357 19.59 9.98 5.54
N ALA A 358 19.70 8.67 5.37
CA ALA A 358 20.98 7.97 5.23
C ALA A 358 21.70 8.32 3.92
N LEU A 359 20.97 8.35 2.79
CA LEU A 359 21.51 8.75 1.49
C LEU A 359 22.00 10.21 1.52
N HIS A 360 21.20 11.13 2.05
CA HIS A 360 21.59 12.53 2.19
C HIS A 360 22.82 12.70 3.09
N HIS A 361 22.92 11.93 4.18
CA HIS A 361 24.11 11.94 5.05
C HIS A 361 25.37 11.46 4.32
N ALA A 362 25.21 10.54 3.36
CA ALA A 362 26.28 10.08 2.48
C ALA A 362 26.56 11.03 1.30
N GLY A 363 25.82 12.13 1.18
CA GLY A 363 25.96 13.09 0.07
C GLY A 363 25.34 12.61 -1.25
N ILE A 364 24.37 11.71 -1.18
CA ILE A 364 23.64 11.17 -2.34
C ILE A 364 22.22 11.75 -2.36
N GLU A 365 21.84 12.42 -3.44
CA GLU A 365 20.46 12.91 -3.63
C GLU A 365 19.47 11.79 -3.96
N VAL A 366 18.20 12.01 -3.65
CA VAL A 366 17.11 11.09 -3.96
C VAL A 366 16.12 11.77 -4.91
N ILE A 367 15.98 11.20 -6.09
CA ILE A 367 15.01 11.59 -7.12
C ILE A 367 13.94 10.50 -7.16
N LEU A 368 12.67 10.90 -7.20
CA LEU A 368 11.56 9.96 -7.29
C LEU A 368 10.99 10.01 -8.70
N ASP A 369 10.89 8.86 -9.36
CA ASP A 369 10.06 8.73 -10.55
C ASP A 369 8.57 8.79 -10.14
N VAL A 370 7.84 9.72 -10.76
CA VAL A 370 6.44 10.01 -10.42
C VAL A 370 5.54 9.94 -11.66
N VAL A 371 4.41 9.23 -11.52
CA VAL A 371 3.54 8.84 -12.65
C VAL A 371 2.18 9.53 -12.57
N TYR A 372 2.15 10.86 -12.66
CA TYR A 372 0.88 11.62 -12.60
C TYR A 372 0.05 11.60 -13.89
N ASN A 373 0.54 10.95 -14.95
CA ASN A 373 -0.10 10.97 -16.26
C ASN A 373 -1.19 9.88 -16.43
N HIS A 374 -1.21 8.84 -15.59
CA HIS A 374 -2.28 7.82 -15.54
C HIS A 374 -2.33 7.17 -14.14
N THR A 375 -3.35 6.34 -13.90
CA THR A 375 -3.54 5.57 -12.66
C THR A 375 -3.69 4.08 -12.96
N ASN A 376 -3.78 3.25 -11.92
CA ASN A 376 -4.01 1.81 -12.04
C ASN A 376 -5.42 1.42 -12.53
N GLU A 377 -6.32 2.39 -12.72
CA GLU A 377 -7.76 2.12 -12.84
C GLU A 377 -8.22 1.65 -14.22
N ALA A 378 -7.27 1.50 -15.14
CA ALA A 378 -7.45 0.95 -16.48
C ALA A 378 -8.54 1.68 -17.30
N ASP A 379 -9.17 0.96 -18.22
CA ASP A 379 -10.15 1.51 -19.16
C ASP A 379 -11.60 1.13 -18.79
N ASP A 380 -12.54 1.49 -19.67
CA ASP A 380 -13.95 1.21 -19.51
C ASP A 380 -14.36 -0.24 -19.79
N GLU A 381 -13.61 -0.94 -20.64
CA GLU A 381 -13.90 -2.34 -20.99
C GLU A 381 -13.55 -3.25 -19.81
N ASN A 382 -12.47 -2.90 -19.11
CA ASN A 382 -11.86 -3.70 -18.07
C ASN A 382 -11.46 -2.84 -16.86
N PRO A 383 -12.43 -2.22 -16.16
CA PRO A 383 -12.12 -1.26 -15.11
C PRO A 383 -11.51 -1.95 -13.89
N TYR A 384 -10.47 -1.32 -13.34
CA TYR A 384 -9.94 -1.67 -12.02
C TYR A 384 -10.18 -0.52 -11.04
N THR A 385 -11.44 -0.22 -10.77
CA THR A 385 -11.86 0.90 -9.91
C THR A 385 -11.34 0.74 -8.48
N THR A 386 -10.40 1.60 -8.08
CA THR A 386 -9.77 1.61 -6.76
C THR A 386 -9.94 2.94 -6.02
N SER A 387 -10.03 4.06 -6.75
CA SER A 387 -10.08 5.42 -6.19
C SER A 387 -10.77 6.39 -7.17
N PHE A 388 -10.01 7.16 -7.95
CA PHE A 388 -10.43 8.35 -8.70
C PHE A 388 -11.65 8.14 -9.59
N ARG A 389 -11.69 7.02 -10.32
CA ARG A 389 -12.78 6.64 -11.22
C ARG A 389 -14.12 6.57 -10.49
N GLY A 390 -14.14 5.98 -9.29
CA GLY A 390 -15.36 5.90 -8.48
C GLY A 390 -15.67 7.19 -7.70
N ILE A 391 -14.67 8.05 -7.48
CA ILE A 391 -14.82 9.30 -6.73
C ILE A 391 -15.40 10.41 -7.59
N ASP A 392 -14.79 10.68 -8.75
CA ASP A 392 -15.31 11.64 -9.73
C ASP A 392 -14.56 11.50 -11.07
N ASN A 393 -14.85 10.43 -11.81
CA ASN A 393 -14.16 10.10 -13.08
C ASN A 393 -14.07 11.29 -14.05
N LYS A 394 -15.12 12.11 -14.12
CA LYS A 394 -15.21 13.26 -15.03
C LYS A 394 -14.22 14.38 -14.69
N VAL A 395 -13.84 14.49 -13.42
CA VAL A 395 -12.87 15.48 -12.95
C VAL A 395 -11.44 14.94 -13.08
N PHE A 396 -11.20 13.69 -12.70
CA PHE A 396 -9.85 13.13 -12.60
C PHE A 396 -9.30 12.54 -13.90
N VAL A 397 -10.16 12.11 -14.82
CA VAL A 397 -9.75 11.45 -16.07
C VAL A 397 -10.05 12.37 -17.26
N LEU A 398 -9.10 12.49 -18.18
CA LEU A 398 -9.34 13.16 -19.45
C LEU A 398 -10.23 12.27 -20.33
N LEU A 399 -11.44 12.74 -20.64
CA LEU A 399 -12.43 12.00 -21.42
C LEU A 399 -12.67 12.63 -22.78
N PHE A 400 -12.78 11.78 -23.82
CA PHE A 400 -13.34 12.18 -25.10
C PHE A 400 -14.82 11.82 -25.13
N VAL A 401 -15.68 12.81 -24.89
CA VAL A 401 -17.13 12.63 -25.01
C VAL A 401 -17.50 12.82 -26.48
N SER A 402 -17.59 11.73 -27.24
CA SER A 402 -18.13 11.75 -28.61
C SER A 402 -19.57 12.25 -28.56
N HIS A 403 -19.80 13.48 -29.05
CA HIS A 403 -21.14 14.01 -29.31
C HIS A 403 -21.64 13.34 -30.60
N LEU A 404 -22.20 12.14 -30.48
CA LEU A 404 -22.90 11.46 -31.57
C LEU A 404 -24.40 11.45 -31.33
#